data_AF-A0A085U3A6-F1
#
_entry.id   AF-A0A085U3A6-F1
#
_cell.length_a   1.000
_cell.length_b   1.000
_cell.length_c   1.000
_cell.angle_alpha   90.00
_cell.angle_beta   90.00
_cell.angle_gamma   90.00
#
_symmetry.space_group_name_H-M   'P 1'
#
loop_
_entity.id
_entity.type
_entity.pdbx_description
1 polymer ?
#
loop_
_entity_poly.entity_id
_entity_poly.type
_entity_poly.pdbx_seq_one_letter_code
_entity_poly.pdbx_strand_id
1 'polypeptide(L)' 'MTDKPAGKPLSSKAIEMMKPRDKNKADIGENWGLRVTCGASGIKTFFYRYTSPETNKLSQVKIGSFPQTSLAMARI' A
#
# COMPACT_ATOMS: atom_id res chain seq x y z
N MET A 1 -18.02 15.47 4.96
CA MET A 1 -16.73 14.79 4.68
C MET A 1 -16.62 13.70 5.73
N THR A 2 -16.75 12.44 5.36
CA THR A 2 -16.84 11.36 6.36
C THR A 2 -15.43 11.04 6.83
N ASP A 3 -15.04 11.58 7.99
CA ASP A 3 -13.83 11.24 8.72
C ASP A 3 -13.87 9.76 9.10
N LYS A 4 -13.46 8.91 8.16
CA LYS A 4 -13.15 7.51 8.45
C LYS A 4 -12.02 7.55 9.47
N PRO A 5 -12.17 6.98 10.67
CA PRO A 5 -11.12 7.01 11.68
C PRO A 5 -9.84 6.50 11.02
N ALA A 6 -8.79 7.34 11.05
CA ALA A 6 -7.50 7.01 10.49
C ALA A 6 -7.10 5.66 11.07
N GLY A 7 -7.10 4.63 10.23
CA GLY A 7 -6.77 3.27 10.64
C GLY A 7 -5.37 3.22 11.22
N LYS A 8 -4.99 2.13 11.87
CA LYS A 8 -3.61 1.97 12.36
C LYS A 8 -2.63 2.05 11.16
N PRO A 9 -1.44 2.67 11.32
CA PRO A 9 -0.42 2.65 10.28
C PRO A 9 -0.12 1.24 9.84
N LEU A 10 0.28 1.08 8.58
CA LEU A 10 0.64 -0.22 8.07
C LEU A 10 1.84 -0.76 8.88
N SER A 11 1.82 -2.03 9.25
CA SER A 11 2.92 -2.68 9.95
C SER A 11 3.43 -3.87 9.14
N SER A 12 4.72 -4.17 9.24
CA SER A 12 5.35 -5.33 8.59
C SER A 12 4.60 -6.63 8.91
N LYS A 13 4.30 -6.85 10.19
CA LYS A 13 3.52 -8.00 10.66
C LYS A 13 2.14 -8.08 10.00
N ALA A 14 1.45 -6.96 9.81
CA ALA A 14 0.16 -6.95 9.14
C ALA A 14 0.26 -7.31 7.65
N ILE A 15 1.40 -7.01 7.00
CA ILE A 15 1.69 -7.39 5.61
C ILE A 15 2.02 -8.88 5.54
N GLU A 16 2.91 -9.37 6.40
CA GLU A 16 3.27 -10.79 6.49
C GLU A 16 2.03 -11.68 6.63
N MET A 17 1.12 -11.30 7.53
CA MET A 17 -0.13 -12.02 7.81
C MET A 17 -1.20 -11.88 6.71
N MET A 18 -0.95 -11.12 5.63
CA MET A 18 -1.91 -11.05 4.52
C MET A 18 -2.03 -12.39 3.81
N LYS A 19 -3.27 -12.85 3.69
CA LYS A 19 -3.61 -14.06 2.95
C LYS A 19 -3.74 -13.75 1.45
N PRO A 20 -3.56 -14.74 0.56
CA PRO A 20 -3.91 -14.57 -0.85
C PRO A 20 -5.35 -14.07 -0.99
N ARG A 21 -5.60 -13.11 -1.89
CA ARG A 21 -6.90 -12.45 -2.09
C ARG A 21 -7.42 -11.64 -0.89
N ASP A 22 -6.58 -11.38 0.12
CA ASP A 22 -6.93 -10.46 1.20
C ASP A 22 -7.15 -9.03 0.65
N LYS A 23 -7.93 -8.24 1.38
CA LYS A 23 -8.21 -6.86 0.98
C LYS A 23 -6.93 -6.04 0.97
N ASN A 24 -6.84 -5.13 0.00
CA ASN A 24 -5.73 -4.18 -0.09
C ASN A 24 -5.64 -3.34 1.20
N LYS A 25 -4.44 -3.21 1.74
CA LYS A 25 -4.17 -2.36 2.90
C LYS A 25 -3.52 -1.07 2.43
N ALA A 26 -3.82 0.04 3.10
CA ALA A 26 -3.22 1.33 2.85
C ALA A 26 -2.48 1.77 4.11
N ASP A 27 -1.42 2.53 3.93
CA ASP A 27 -0.79 3.26 5.02
C ASP A 27 -1.55 4.57 5.31
N ILE A 28 -1.13 5.30 6.34
CA ILE A 28 -1.76 6.54 6.77
C ILE A 28 -0.75 7.68 6.89
N GLY A 29 -1.25 8.90 7.14
CA GLY A 29 -0.42 10.08 7.38
C GLY A 29 0.36 10.48 6.14
N GLU A 30 1.66 10.75 6.29
CA GLU A 30 2.57 11.13 5.20
C GLU A 30 2.61 10.07 4.08
N ASN A 31 2.38 8.80 4.43
CA ASN A 31 2.39 7.67 3.52
C ASN A 31 1.00 7.27 3.00
N TRP A 32 -0.02 8.14 3.06
CA TRP A 32 -1.41 7.80 2.68
C TRP A 32 -1.58 7.23 1.26
N GLY A 33 -0.67 7.58 0.34
CA GLY A 33 -0.63 7.04 -1.02
C GLY A 33 -0.09 5.61 -1.10
N LEU A 34 0.67 5.16 -0.09
CA LEU A 34 1.27 3.82 -0.05
C LEU A 34 0.21 2.76 0.24
N ARG A 35 0.19 1.72 -0.59
CA ARG A 35 -0.74 0.59 -0.50
C ARG A 35 0.00 -0.72 -0.72
N VAL A 36 -0.55 -1.79 -0.16
CA VAL A 36 -0.09 -3.15 -0.43
C VAL A 36 -1.28 -4.01 -0.86
N THR A 37 -1.06 -4.85 -1.86
CA THR A 37 -2.02 -5.86 -2.32
C THR A 37 -1.42 -7.24 -2.17
N CYS A 38 -2.25 -8.26 -1.97
CA CYS A 38 -1.82 -9.65 -1.95
C CYS A 38 -2.49 -10.41 -3.10
N GLY A 39 -1.70 -10.76 -4.11
CA GLY A 39 -2.19 -11.50 -5.28
C GLY A 39 -2.66 -12.92 -4.93
N ALA A 40 -3.30 -13.60 -5.89
CA ALA A 40 -3.75 -14.98 -5.71
C ALA A 40 -2.58 -15.96 -5.44
N SER A 41 -1.38 -15.65 -5.94
CA SER A 41 -0.14 -16.39 -5.66
C SER A 41 0.45 -16.13 -4.27
N GLY A 42 -0.16 -15.24 -3.46
CA GLY A 42 0.38 -14.82 -2.16
C GLY A 42 1.49 -13.77 -2.25
N ILE A 43 1.90 -13.37 -3.46
CA ILE A 43 2.85 -12.28 -3.68
C ILE A 43 2.22 -10.98 -3.19
N LYS A 44 2.93 -10.30 -2.29
CA LYS A 44 2.48 -9.02 -1.74
C LYS A 44 3.24 -7.90 -2.43
N THR A 45 2.53 -6.98 -3.05
CA THR A 45 3.13 -5.93 -3.87
C THR A 45 2.77 -4.56 -3.32
N PHE A 46 3.78 -3.73 -3.15
CA PHE A 46 3.66 -2.34 -2.74
C PHE A 46 3.40 -1.45 -3.96
N PHE A 47 2.48 -0.52 -3.81
CA PHE A 47 2.14 0.47 -4.81
C PHE A 47 1.92 1.83 -4.18
N TYR A 48 2.31 2.88 -4.88
CA TYR A 48 1.96 4.25 -4.54
C TYR A 48 0.82 4.72 -5.43
N ARG A 49 -0.28 5.18 -4.83
CA ARG A 49 -1.43 5.76 -5.54
C ARG A 49 -1.45 7.26 -5.31
N TYR A 50 -1.40 8.02 -6.40
CA TYR A 50 -1.41 9.48 -6.38
C TYR A 50 -2.25 10.04 -7.52
N THR A 51 -2.67 11.29 -7.39
CA THR A 51 -3.25 12.04 -8.50
C THR A 51 -2.10 12.73 -9.24
N SER A 52 -1.89 12.39 -10.50
CA SER A 52 -0.86 13.00 -11.34
C SER A 52 -1.17 14.49 -11.50
N PRO A 53 -0.24 15.40 -11.17
CA PRO A 53 -0.47 16.84 -11.35
C PRO A 53 -0.57 17.23 -12.83
N GLU A 54 0.13 16.49 -13.70
CA GLU A 54 0.15 16.73 -15.16
C GLU A 54 -1.19 16.39 -15.82
N THR A 55 -1.79 15.26 -15.43
CA THR A 55 -2.98 14.72 -16.11
C THR A 55 -4.26 14.84 -15.30
N ASN A 56 -4.16 15.21 -14.02
CA ASN A 56 -5.23 15.18 -13.02
C ASN A 56 -5.92 13.80 -12.87
N LYS A 57 -5.26 12.72 -13.30
CA LYS A 57 -5.78 11.35 -13.21
C LYS A 57 -5.18 10.63 -12.01
N LEU A 58 -5.97 9.72 -11.43
CA LEU A 58 -5.48 8.80 -10.41
C LEU A 58 -4.59 7.74 -11.05
N SER A 59 -3.31 7.78 -10.69
CA SER A 59 -2.28 6.85 -11.15
C SER A 59 -1.81 5.97 -10.01
N GLN A 60 -1.31 4.79 -10.35
CA GLN A 60 -0.74 3.84 -9.41
C GLN A 60 0.59 3.33 -9.95
N VAL A 61 1.64 3.45 -9.14
CA VAL A 61 3.00 3.03 -9.49
C VAL A 61 3.41 1.87 -8.61
N LYS A 62 3.99 0.82 -9.20
CA LYS A 62 4.54 -0.32 -8.46
C LYS A 62 5.89 0.09 -7.87
N ILE A 63 6.04 -0.09 -6.56
CA ILE A 63 7.30 0.17 -5.84
C ILE A 63 8.14 -1.12 -5.81
N GLY A 64 7.52 -2.24 -5.46
CA GLY A 64 8.22 -3.51 -5.31
C GLY A 64 7.38 -4.58 -4.62
N SER A 65 7.98 -5.74 -4.35
CA SER A 65 7.28 -6.90 -3.78
C SER A 65 7.95 -7.39 -2.50
N PHE A 66 7.14 -7.74 -1.51
CA PHE A 66 7.60 -8.36 -0.27
C PHE A 66 8.02 -9.83 -0.53
N PRO A 67 9.10 -10.34 0.08
CA PRO A 67 9.95 -9.69 1.10
C PRO A 67 11.12 -8.86 0.54
N GLN A 68 11.36 -8.86 -0.78
CA GLN A 68 12.50 -8.15 -1.39
C GLN A 68 12.46 -6.64 -1.13
N THR A 69 11.28 -6.04 -1.19
CA THR A 69 11.03 -4.67 -0.74
C THR A 69 10.40 -4.73 0.64
N SER A 70 11.05 -4.13 1.64
CA SER A 70 10.49 -4.00 2.99
C SER A 70 9.51 -2.83 3.08
N LEU A 71 8.68 -2.80 4.13
CA LEU A 71 7.80 -1.66 4.39
C LEU A 71 8.58 -0.35 4.58
N ALA A 72 9.72 -0.40 5.26
CA ALA A 72 10.57 0.78 5.45
C ALA A 72 11.10 1.30 4.11
N MET A 73 11.53 0.41 3.22
CA MET A 73 11.96 0.79 1.86
C MET A 73 10.82 1.36 1.01
N ALA A 74 9.59 0.92 1.25
CA ALA A 74 8.43 1.42 0.51
C ALA A 74 7.91 2.78 1.02
N ARG A 75 8.42 3.28 2.16
CA ARG A 75 8.06 4.57 2.79
C ARG A 75 9.06 5.71 2.49
N ILE A 76 10.06 5.45 1.64
CA ILE A 76 11.11 6.41 1.29
C ILE A 76 10.55 7.52 0.38
#